data_AF-A0A0H2RCW4-F1
#
_entry.id   AF-A0A0H2RCW4-F1
#
_cell.length_a   1.000
_cell.length_b   1.000
_cell.length_c   1.000
_cell.angle_alpha   90.00
_cell.angle_beta   90.00
_cell.angle_gamma   90.00
#
_symmetry.space_group_name_H-M   'P 1'
#
loop_
_entity.id
_entity.type
_entity.pdbx_description
1 polymer ?
#
loop_
_entity_poly.entity_id
_entity_poly.type
_entity_poly.pdbx_seq_one_letter_code
_entity_poly.pdbx_strand_id
1 'polypeptide(L)'
;MPVHSDEYQITDHSDTASSMTHSTATAPGLVGPGRTLGLLLDRMGHGLEVFLNKRAQQARFISETSEPDIHCLHQHKETPIPVCSVAPHAYMHNPDIAHSDKYQALGNLDSALSMTHSTATAPGLVGPGRTLGVLLDWMGHGLQDFLNKCARKLNLGPEAVARDIRRLCRHKEFSFFVRFVAPYAFVTKGQEKDLQSLCKKLLKYSRSPVLSTQLKALGEIADLAIEDSLIRTTFHNCNLSQLVPVYKEQDLILASSRAFGSIENVEIHNLWTRSLLLRLESKNLTNESPEILALKDSIKNSDTSFVAARYLTKILCSSGIARKLYEEIWDTYLEVAVSFPDNVEWSNINKYGEFPIVPWYGFTNTGLARTLVRLAL
;
A
#
# COMPACT_ATOMS: atom_id res chain seq x y z
N MET A 1 76.29 52.02 -6.74
CA MET A 1 75.66 52.03 -8.08
C MET A 1 74.18 51.73 -7.93
N PRO A 2 73.33 52.37 -8.76
CA PRO A 2 71.98 52.81 -8.41
C PRO A 2 70.89 51.93 -9.05
N VAL A 3 69.62 52.17 -8.68
CA VAL A 3 68.41 52.36 -9.54
C VAL A 3 67.22 52.44 -8.57
N HIS A 4 66.82 53.66 -8.20
CA HIS A 4 65.63 54.37 -8.71
C HIS A 4 64.31 53.72 -8.26
N SER A 5 63.77 54.28 -7.17
CA SER A 5 62.43 54.02 -6.66
C SER A 5 61.49 55.05 -7.28
N ASP A 6 60.66 54.63 -8.23
CA ASP A 6 59.63 55.49 -8.81
C ASP A 6 58.28 55.23 -8.13
N GLU A 7 57.78 56.32 -7.60
CA GLU A 7 56.51 56.60 -6.96
C GLU A 7 55.42 56.62 -8.05
N TYR A 8 54.46 55.70 -7.98
CA TYR A 8 53.25 55.76 -8.79
C TYR A 8 52.04 56.04 -7.91
N GLN A 9 51.61 57.30 -7.95
CA GLN A 9 50.30 57.76 -7.49
C GLN A 9 49.21 57.07 -8.30
N ILE A 10 48.36 56.27 -7.63
CA ILE A 10 47.09 55.80 -8.18
C ILE A 10 46.01 56.72 -7.59
N THR A 11 45.55 57.66 -8.41
CA THR A 11 44.41 58.52 -8.13
C THR A 11 43.12 57.74 -8.26
N ASP A 12 42.34 57.71 -7.18
CA ASP A 12 40.93 57.34 -7.14
C ASP A 12 40.12 58.12 -8.19
N HIS A 13 39.55 57.39 -9.15
CA HIS A 13 38.44 57.88 -9.97
C HIS A 13 37.21 57.01 -9.68
N SER A 14 36.39 57.52 -8.76
CA SER A 14 35.05 57.03 -8.47
C SER A 14 34.08 57.47 -9.57
N ASP A 15 34.09 56.76 -10.70
CA ASP A 15 33.02 56.90 -11.69
C ASP A 15 31.82 56.06 -11.25
N THR A 16 30.90 56.76 -10.60
CA THR A 16 29.53 56.30 -10.32
C THR A 16 28.81 56.14 -11.65
N ALA A 17 29.05 55.02 -12.34
CA ALA A 17 28.24 54.60 -13.46
C ALA A 17 26.84 54.27 -12.92
N SER A 18 25.94 55.23 -13.03
CA SER A 18 24.50 55.01 -12.96
C SER A 18 24.14 54.04 -14.09
N SER A 19 24.24 52.75 -13.80
CA SER A 19 23.70 51.68 -14.63
C SER A 19 22.20 51.92 -14.73
N MET A 20 21.78 52.64 -15.76
CA MET A 20 20.40 52.66 -16.23
C MET A 20 20.01 51.20 -16.44
N THR A 21 19.32 50.64 -15.45
CA THR A 21 18.50 49.44 -15.62
C THR A 21 17.46 49.82 -16.66
N HIS A 22 17.81 49.64 -17.93
CA HIS A 22 16.91 49.77 -19.06
C HIS A 22 15.89 48.66 -18.84
N SER A 23 14.80 49.03 -18.16
CA SER A 23 13.68 48.16 -17.88
C SER A 23 13.13 47.78 -19.25
N THR A 24 13.49 46.59 -19.74
CA THR A 24 12.78 45.93 -20.83
C THR A 24 11.44 45.45 -20.28
N ALA A 25 10.65 46.39 -19.76
CA ALA A 25 9.23 46.24 -19.59
C ALA A 25 8.67 46.19 -21.01
N THR A 26 8.50 44.97 -21.51
CA THR A 26 7.91 44.70 -22.81
C THR A 26 6.62 45.50 -22.92
N ALA A 27 6.55 46.42 -23.89
CA ALA A 27 5.39 47.28 -24.10
C ALA A 27 4.10 46.42 -24.12
N PRO A 28 3.02 46.85 -23.45
CA PRO A 28 1.78 46.11 -23.38
C PRO A 28 1.20 45.96 -24.80
N GLY A 29 1.39 44.79 -25.41
CA GLY A 29 0.91 44.50 -26.76
C GLY A 29 1.78 43.55 -27.59
N LEU A 30 3.05 43.36 -27.22
CA LEU A 30 3.95 42.47 -27.96
C LEU A 30 3.93 41.03 -27.43
N VAL A 31 3.90 40.07 -28.36
CA VAL A 31 3.88 38.63 -28.09
C VAL A 31 5.29 38.19 -27.65
N GLY A 32 5.59 38.35 -26.36
CA GLY A 32 6.83 37.87 -25.77
C GLY A 32 6.68 36.47 -25.14
N PRO A 33 7.71 35.62 -25.15
CA PRO A 33 7.66 34.26 -24.59
C PRO A 33 7.23 34.22 -23.10
N GLY A 34 7.51 35.28 -22.33
CA GLY A 34 7.06 35.39 -20.94
C GLY A 34 5.55 35.57 -20.77
N ARG A 35 4.84 36.17 -21.74
CA ARG A 35 3.39 36.36 -21.69
C ARG A 35 2.63 35.06 -21.91
N THR A 36 3.13 34.20 -22.80
CA THR A 36 2.54 32.88 -23.07
C THR A 36 2.59 32.00 -21.82
N LEU A 37 3.70 32.07 -21.05
CA LEU A 37 3.84 31.33 -19.80
C LEU A 37 2.88 31.87 -18.71
N GLY A 38 2.75 33.19 -18.58
CA GLY A 38 1.82 33.82 -17.64
C GLY A 38 0.36 33.40 -17.92
N LEU A 39 -0.08 33.47 -19.18
CA LEU A 39 -1.42 33.03 -19.57
C LEU A 39 -1.66 31.53 -19.34
N LEU A 40 -0.63 30.70 -19.50
CA LEU A 40 -0.70 29.26 -19.19
C LEU A 40 -0.91 29.05 -17.68
N LEU A 41 -0.12 29.73 -16.85
CA LEU A 41 -0.21 29.63 -15.39
C LEU A 41 -1.55 30.14 -14.86
N ASP A 42 -2.05 31.27 -15.36
CA ASP A 42 -3.36 31.81 -14.99
C ASP A 42 -4.49 30.83 -15.37
N ARG A 43 -4.39 30.22 -16.56
CA ARG A 43 -5.37 29.22 -17.02
C ARG A 43 -5.32 27.95 -16.16
N MET A 44 -4.13 27.50 -15.76
CA MET A 44 -3.95 26.36 -14.86
C MET A 44 -4.49 26.67 -13.45
N GLY A 45 -4.21 27.86 -12.93
CA GLY A 45 -4.71 28.32 -11.63
C GLY A 45 -6.23 28.34 -11.58
N HIS A 46 -6.87 28.93 -12.60
CA HIS A 46 -8.33 28.96 -12.68
C HIS A 46 -8.94 27.56 -12.82
N GLY A 47 -8.33 26.67 -13.61
CA GLY A 47 -8.78 25.28 -13.74
C GLY A 47 -8.71 24.50 -12.41
N LEU A 48 -7.63 24.71 -11.64
CA LEU A 48 -7.46 24.08 -10.33
C LEU A 48 -8.49 24.60 -9.32
N GLU A 49 -8.76 25.90 -9.31
CA GLU A 49 -9.77 26.51 -8.44
C GLU A 49 -11.17 25.94 -8.69
N VAL A 50 -11.59 25.88 -9.96
CA VAL A 50 -12.89 25.31 -10.35
C VAL A 50 -12.99 23.84 -9.94
N PHE A 51 -11.92 23.07 -10.13
CA PHE A 51 -11.86 21.66 -9.72
C PHE A 51 -12.00 21.49 -8.20
N LEU A 52 -11.27 22.29 -7.41
CA LEU A 52 -11.31 22.25 -5.96
C LEU A 52 -12.68 22.68 -5.41
N ASN A 53 -13.29 23.74 -5.97
CA ASN A 53 -14.63 24.18 -5.59
C ASN A 53 -15.70 23.11 -5.87
N LYS A 54 -15.64 22.46 -7.05
CA LYS A 54 -16.56 21.36 -7.40
C LYS A 54 -16.41 20.17 -6.44
N ARG A 55 -15.19 19.84 -6.03
CA ARG A 55 -14.91 18.78 -5.06
C ARG A 55 -15.39 19.12 -3.65
N ALA A 56 -15.19 20.37 -3.21
CA ALA A 56 -15.66 20.84 -1.91
C ALA A 56 -17.20 20.75 -1.83
N GLN A 57 -17.91 21.06 -2.92
CA GLN A 57 -19.36 20.90 -2.99
C GLN A 57 -19.79 19.43 -2.89
N GLN A 58 -19.11 18.50 -3.57
CA GLN A 58 -19.41 17.07 -3.45
C GLN A 58 -19.19 16.51 -2.04
N ALA A 59 -18.15 16.97 -1.34
CA ALA A 59 -17.88 16.53 0.02
C ALA A 59 -18.99 16.94 1.00
N ARG A 60 -19.59 18.15 0.83
CA ARG A 60 -20.73 18.60 1.63
C ARG A 60 -21.98 17.74 1.42
N PHE A 61 -22.21 17.30 0.19
CA PHE A 61 -23.36 16.45 -0.14
C PHE A 61 -23.28 15.06 0.53
N ILE A 62 -22.06 14.52 0.68
CA ILE A 62 -21.83 13.22 1.35
C ILE A 62 -21.99 13.35 2.87
N SER A 63 -21.61 14.48 3.47
CA SER A 63 -21.81 14.67 4.93
C SER A 63 -23.27 14.86 5.32
N GLU A 64 -24.11 15.42 4.44
CA GLU A 64 -25.54 15.61 4.71
C GLU A 64 -26.36 14.31 4.58
N THR A 65 -25.83 13.28 3.92
CA THR A 65 -26.53 11.99 3.74
C THR A 65 -26.20 10.93 4.79
N SER A 66 -25.36 11.25 5.79
CA SER A 66 -24.94 10.30 6.82
C SER A 66 -25.51 10.59 8.22
N GLU A 67 -26.59 11.35 8.33
CA GLU A 67 -27.35 11.44 9.59
C GLU A 67 -28.45 10.36 9.54
N PRO A 68 -28.25 9.16 10.14
CA PRO A 68 -29.30 8.18 10.23
C PRO A 68 -30.39 8.72 11.16
N ASP A 69 -31.61 8.79 10.65
CA ASP A 69 -32.82 9.03 11.43
C ASP A 69 -33.01 7.88 12.43
N ILE A 70 -32.38 7.99 13.61
CA ILE A 70 -32.57 7.09 14.74
C ILE A 70 -33.88 7.49 15.43
N HIS A 71 -35.01 7.29 14.76
CA HIS A 71 -36.31 7.54 15.37
C HIS A 71 -37.41 6.60 14.88
N CYS A 72 -37.10 5.32 14.64
CA CYS A 72 -38.13 4.29 14.43
C CYS A 72 -37.59 2.88 14.70
N LEU A 73 -37.45 2.50 15.97
CA LEU A 73 -37.45 1.09 16.40
C LEU A 73 -37.76 1.02 17.91
N HIS A 74 -39.06 1.02 18.21
CA HIS A 74 -39.56 0.53 19.48
C HIS A 74 -40.66 -0.50 19.19
N GLN A 75 -40.57 -1.62 19.92
CA GLN A 75 -41.50 -2.75 19.97
C GLN A 75 -41.38 -3.80 18.86
N HIS A 76 -40.35 -4.63 18.95
CA HIS A 76 -40.51 -6.06 18.69
C HIS A 76 -40.17 -6.86 19.95
N LYS A 77 -41.13 -7.69 20.34
CA LYS A 77 -41.17 -8.53 21.55
C LYS A 77 -40.07 -9.59 21.46
N GLU A 78 -39.11 -9.54 22.38
CA GLU A 78 -37.99 -10.48 22.46
C GLU A 78 -38.47 -11.89 22.83
N THR A 79 -37.95 -12.88 22.10
CA THR A 79 -37.88 -14.27 22.58
C THR A 79 -36.44 -14.53 23.03
N PRO A 80 -36.20 -15.24 24.16
CA PRO A 80 -34.86 -15.36 24.72
C PRO A 80 -34.08 -16.42 23.92
N ILE A 81 -33.05 -15.98 23.19
CA ILE A 81 -32.00 -16.85 22.67
C ILE A 81 -30.92 -16.97 23.75
N PRO A 82 -30.41 -18.17 24.07
CA PRO A 82 -29.37 -18.35 25.08
C PRO A 82 -28.05 -17.76 24.58
N VAL A 83 -27.69 -16.58 25.08
CA VAL A 83 -26.41 -15.93 24.84
C VAL A 83 -25.36 -16.61 25.71
N CYS A 84 -24.37 -17.26 25.09
CA CYS A 84 -23.12 -17.59 25.78
C CYS A 84 -22.39 -16.29 26.14
N SER A 85 -22.41 -15.94 27.41
CA SER A 85 -21.71 -14.79 27.97
C SER A 85 -20.19 -15.02 27.87
N VAL A 86 -19.56 -14.40 26.87
CA VAL A 86 -18.10 -14.23 26.83
C VAL A 86 -17.82 -12.80 27.28
N ALA A 87 -17.17 -12.67 28.43
CA ALA A 87 -16.84 -11.38 29.03
C ALA A 87 -15.92 -10.56 28.11
N PRO A 88 -16.19 -9.25 27.90
CA PRO A 88 -15.32 -8.40 27.09
C PRO A 88 -14.09 -7.98 27.90
N HIS A 89 -12.91 -8.43 27.46
CA HIS A 89 -11.63 -7.88 27.92
C HIS A 89 -11.39 -6.53 27.23
N ALA A 90 -11.25 -5.47 28.04
CA ALA A 90 -10.90 -4.14 27.59
C ALA A 90 -9.48 -4.13 26.98
N TYR A 91 -9.37 -3.84 25.68
CA TYR A 91 -8.08 -3.61 25.03
C TYR A 91 -7.68 -2.15 25.15
N MET A 92 -6.46 -1.91 25.64
CA MET A 92 -5.85 -0.59 25.70
C MET A 92 -5.54 -0.03 24.30
N HIS A 93 -5.80 1.25 24.17
CA HIS A 93 -5.48 2.11 23.04
C HIS A 93 -3.96 2.24 22.88
N ASN A 94 -3.42 2.02 21.67
CA ASN A 94 -2.01 2.35 21.34
C ASN A 94 -2.01 3.42 20.22
N PRO A 95 -1.19 4.49 20.30
CA PRO A 95 -1.19 5.56 19.31
C PRO A 95 -0.23 5.27 18.14
N ASP A 96 -0.45 6.06 17.08
CA ASP A 96 0.06 5.93 15.71
C ASP A 96 1.58 5.75 15.56
N ILE A 97 1.97 4.75 14.75
CA ILE A 97 3.34 4.59 14.23
C ILE A 97 3.39 5.20 12.82
N ALA A 98 4.13 6.31 12.69
CA ALA A 98 4.43 6.95 11.42
C ALA A 98 5.44 6.10 10.63
N HIS A 99 5.01 5.58 9.48
CA HIS A 99 5.85 4.84 8.54
C HIS A 99 6.70 5.81 7.70
N SER A 100 8.03 5.65 7.76
CA SER A 100 9.01 6.40 6.95
C SER A 100 9.47 5.50 5.81
N ASP A 101 8.94 5.74 4.61
CA ASP A 101 9.34 5.02 3.41
C ASP A 101 10.52 5.75 2.74
N LYS A 102 11.74 5.18 2.88
CA LYS A 102 12.92 5.51 2.06
C LYS A 102 12.94 4.59 0.85
N TYR A 103 12.61 5.12 -0.33
CA TYR A 103 12.87 4.43 -1.60
C TYR A 103 14.28 4.79 -2.10
N GLN A 104 15.14 3.78 -2.23
CA GLN A 104 16.40 3.85 -2.97
C GLN A 104 16.12 3.70 -4.47
N ALA A 105 16.62 4.64 -5.25
CA ALA A 105 16.57 4.63 -6.70
C ALA A 105 17.64 3.66 -7.25
N LEU A 106 17.21 2.60 -7.94
CA LEU A 106 18.06 1.72 -8.73
C LEU A 106 18.20 2.31 -10.14
N GLY A 107 19.44 2.59 -10.51
CA GLY A 107 19.81 3.20 -11.78
C GLY A 107 19.71 2.22 -12.95
N ASN A 108 19.08 2.69 -14.02
CA ASN A 108 19.19 2.16 -15.38
C ASN A 108 20.63 2.34 -15.89
N LEU A 109 21.27 1.25 -16.29
CA LEU A 109 22.38 1.28 -17.25
C LEU A 109 21.88 0.74 -18.60
N ASP A 110 22.53 1.23 -19.65
CA ASP A 110 22.45 0.80 -21.05
C ASP A 110 21.40 1.48 -21.94
N SER A 111 21.58 2.78 -22.14
CA SER A 111 21.25 3.41 -23.43
C SER A 111 22.52 3.71 -24.21
N ALA A 112 22.72 2.90 -25.24
CA ALA A 112 23.74 3.05 -26.24
C ALA A 112 23.70 4.44 -26.89
N LEU A 113 24.88 5.03 -26.95
CA LEU A 113 25.21 6.34 -27.51
C LEU A 113 24.78 6.46 -28.97
N SER A 114 23.67 7.16 -29.20
CA SER A 114 23.46 7.89 -30.46
C SER A 114 24.04 9.29 -30.28
N MET A 115 25.30 9.47 -30.69
CA MET A 115 25.97 10.78 -30.80
C MET A 115 25.28 11.59 -31.90
N THR A 116 24.12 12.16 -31.58
CA THR A 116 23.67 13.37 -32.26
C THR A 116 24.48 14.52 -31.67
N HIS A 117 25.23 15.19 -32.54
CA HIS A 117 26.11 16.32 -32.22
C HIS A 117 25.24 17.50 -31.74
N SER A 118 24.80 17.44 -30.49
CA SER A 118 24.06 18.51 -29.87
C SER A 118 25.05 19.63 -29.58
N THR A 119 24.82 20.81 -30.15
CA THR A 119 25.36 22.09 -29.68
C THR A 119 24.80 22.43 -28.31
N ALA A 120 24.83 21.47 -27.39
CA ALA A 120 24.54 21.62 -25.99
C ALA A 120 25.71 22.41 -25.40
N THR A 121 25.43 23.68 -25.12
CA THR A 121 26.21 24.58 -24.27
C THR A 121 26.94 23.81 -23.18
N ALA A 122 28.26 24.03 -23.08
CA ALA A 122 29.16 23.28 -22.23
C ALA A 122 28.61 23.06 -20.80
N PRO A 123 28.75 21.85 -20.24
CA PRO A 123 28.28 21.54 -18.89
C PRO A 123 29.03 22.40 -17.87
N GLY A 124 28.37 23.45 -17.37
CA GLY A 124 28.94 24.36 -16.37
C GLY A 124 28.59 25.83 -16.55
N LEU A 125 28.04 26.23 -17.70
CA LEU A 125 27.59 27.60 -17.90
C LEU A 125 26.13 27.78 -17.48
N VAL A 126 25.87 28.81 -16.67
CA VAL A 126 24.54 29.26 -16.26
C VAL A 126 23.79 29.78 -17.50
N GLY A 127 23.17 28.86 -18.22
CA GLY A 127 22.29 29.17 -19.34
C GLY A 127 20.85 29.34 -18.84
N PRO A 128 20.07 30.28 -19.41
CA PRO A 128 18.67 30.53 -19.02
C PRO A 128 17.79 29.28 -19.10
N GLY A 129 18.09 28.34 -20.00
CA GLY A 129 17.40 27.05 -20.10
C GLY A 129 17.59 26.16 -18.87
N ARG A 130 18.74 26.22 -18.18
CA ARG A 130 19.01 25.40 -16.99
C ARG A 130 18.24 25.90 -15.77
N THR A 131 18.12 27.22 -15.61
CA THR A 131 17.30 27.83 -14.55
C THR A 131 15.82 27.45 -14.71
N LEU A 132 15.31 27.44 -15.95
CA LEU A 132 13.95 26.98 -16.24
C LEU A 132 13.76 25.49 -15.98
N GLY A 133 14.74 24.65 -16.35
CA GLY A 133 14.70 23.21 -16.04
C GLY A 133 14.58 22.95 -14.54
N VAL A 134 15.44 23.57 -13.72
CA VAL A 134 15.40 23.43 -12.25
C VAL A 134 14.06 23.92 -11.67
N LEU A 135 13.51 25.02 -12.20
CA LEU A 135 12.21 25.52 -11.78
C LEU A 135 11.07 24.53 -12.11
N LEU A 136 11.09 23.95 -13.31
CA LEU A 136 10.08 22.97 -13.74
C LEU A 136 10.20 21.67 -12.95
N ASP A 137 11.41 21.19 -12.69
CA ASP A 137 11.64 19.99 -11.85
C ASP A 137 11.15 20.22 -10.42
N TRP A 138 11.48 21.38 -9.84
CA TRP A 138 11.00 21.76 -8.52
C TRP A 138 9.47 21.85 -8.46
N MET A 139 8.85 22.43 -9.49
CA MET A 139 7.39 22.52 -9.59
C MET A 139 6.75 21.14 -9.81
N GLY A 140 7.40 20.26 -10.58
CA GLY A 140 6.98 18.87 -10.79
C GLY A 140 6.95 18.09 -9.47
N HIS A 141 8.00 18.21 -8.66
CA HIS A 141 8.05 17.63 -7.31
C HIS A 141 6.95 18.20 -6.40
N GLY A 142 6.76 19.52 -6.40
CA GLY A 142 5.71 20.18 -5.61
C GLY A 142 4.31 19.71 -6.00
N LEU A 143 4.03 19.59 -7.30
CA LEU A 143 2.74 19.12 -7.81
C LEU A 143 2.51 17.64 -7.48
N GLN A 144 3.55 16.80 -7.62
CA GLN A 144 3.47 15.38 -7.25
C GLN A 144 3.16 15.22 -5.75
N ASP A 145 3.84 15.97 -4.88
CA ASP A 145 3.57 15.96 -3.45
C ASP A 145 2.17 16.47 -3.11
N PHE A 146 1.72 17.51 -3.80
CA PHE A 146 0.37 18.03 -3.64
C PHE A 146 -0.68 17.00 -4.06
N LEU A 147 -0.52 16.37 -5.23
CA LEU A 147 -1.43 15.32 -5.71
C LEU A 147 -1.40 14.10 -4.80
N ASN A 148 -0.24 13.69 -4.30
CA ASN A 148 -0.12 12.60 -3.32
C ASN A 148 -0.78 12.93 -1.98
N LYS A 149 -0.66 14.17 -1.49
CA LYS A 149 -1.40 14.64 -0.30
C LYS A 149 -2.90 14.70 -0.56
N CYS A 150 -3.32 15.17 -1.73
CA CYS A 150 -4.72 15.27 -2.11
C CYS A 150 -5.34 13.87 -2.27
N ALA A 151 -4.65 12.94 -2.92
CA ALA A 151 -5.08 11.54 -3.05
C ALA A 151 -5.25 10.87 -1.68
N ARG A 152 -4.31 11.09 -0.75
CA ARG A 152 -4.42 10.62 0.64
C ARG A 152 -5.63 11.24 1.36
N LYS A 153 -5.83 12.55 1.26
CA LYS A 153 -6.99 13.24 1.86
C LYS A 153 -8.32 12.77 1.26
N LEU A 154 -8.34 12.48 -0.04
CA LEU A 154 -9.51 12.05 -0.77
C LEU A 154 -9.75 10.54 -0.69
N ASN A 155 -8.93 9.79 0.09
CA ASN A 155 -8.98 8.33 0.18
C ASN A 155 -9.03 7.67 -1.21
N LEU A 156 -8.22 8.19 -2.14
CA LEU A 156 -8.09 7.66 -3.49
C LEU A 156 -6.95 6.66 -3.52
N GLY A 157 -7.25 5.47 -4.04
CA GLY A 157 -6.27 4.38 -4.18
C GLY A 157 -6.80 3.05 -3.66
N PRO A 158 -6.13 1.95 -4.02
CA PRO A 158 -6.54 0.61 -3.61
C PRO A 158 -6.49 0.43 -2.09
N GLU A 159 -5.47 0.94 -1.40
CA GLU A 159 -5.31 0.78 0.05
C GLU A 159 -6.40 1.53 0.83
N ALA A 160 -6.84 2.67 0.30
CA ALA A 160 -7.92 3.45 0.90
C ALA A 160 -9.27 2.73 0.75
N VAL A 161 -9.56 2.17 -0.43
CA VAL A 161 -10.76 1.33 -0.65
C VAL A 161 -10.71 0.09 0.24
N ALA A 162 -9.57 -0.57 0.34
CA ALA A 162 -9.40 -1.73 1.22
C ALA A 162 -9.63 -1.34 2.69
N ARG A 163 -9.12 -0.18 3.14
CA ARG A 163 -9.39 0.35 4.48
C ARG A 163 -10.89 0.58 4.72
N ASP A 164 -11.61 1.11 3.73
CA ASP A 164 -13.05 1.33 3.84
C ASP A 164 -13.82 0.00 3.89
N ILE A 165 -13.40 -1.01 3.12
CA ILE A 165 -13.92 -2.39 3.24
C ILE A 165 -13.72 -2.92 4.66
N ARG A 166 -12.49 -2.82 5.21
CA ARG A 166 -12.17 -3.28 6.58
C ARG A 166 -13.00 -2.54 7.64
N ARG A 167 -13.28 -1.25 7.44
CA ARG A 167 -14.15 -0.46 8.33
C ARG A 167 -15.60 -0.92 8.25
N LEU A 168 -16.12 -1.11 7.03
CA LEU A 168 -17.48 -1.59 6.80
C LEU A 168 -17.71 -2.96 7.43
N CYS A 169 -16.71 -3.85 7.34
CA CYS A 169 -16.71 -5.17 7.96
C CYS A 169 -16.26 -5.18 9.43
N ARG A 170 -16.01 -4.00 10.04
CA ARG A 170 -15.63 -3.83 11.46
C ARG A 170 -14.41 -4.68 11.87
N HIS A 171 -13.41 -4.79 11.00
CA HIS A 171 -12.20 -5.60 11.24
C HIS A 171 -11.37 -5.16 12.45
N LYS A 172 -11.53 -3.91 12.91
CA LYS A 172 -10.89 -3.42 14.13
C LYS A 172 -11.61 -3.84 15.41
N GLU A 173 -12.90 -4.14 15.31
CA GLU A 173 -13.76 -4.45 16.45
C GLU A 173 -13.84 -5.96 16.69
N PHE A 174 -13.77 -6.74 15.61
CA PHE A 174 -13.81 -8.20 15.68
C PHE A 174 -12.43 -8.81 15.49
N SER A 175 -12.09 -9.75 16.36
CA SER A 175 -10.88 -10.56 16.17
C SER A 175 -10.95 -11.32 14.84
N PHE A 176 -9.79 -11.70 14.32
CA PHE A 176 -9.70 -12.53 13.13
C PHE A 176 -10.58 -13.78 13.23
N PHE A 177 -10.59 -14.45 14.39
CA PHE A 177 -11.38 -15.67 14.63
C PHE A 177 -12.89 -15.46 14.62
N VAL A 178 -13.38 -14.40 15.28
CA VAL A 178 -14.82 -14.13 15.38
C VAL A 178 -15.45 -13.96 13.99
N ARG A 179 -14.70 -13.38 13.04
CA ARG A 179 -15.13 -13.20 11.65
C ARG A 179 -15.33 -14.51 10.90
N PHE A 180 -14.59 -15.57 11.23
CA PHE A 180 -14.80 -16.88 10.61
C PHE A 180 -15.98 -17.64 11.20
N VAL A 181 -16.24 -17.50 12.49
CA VAL A 181 -17.35 -18.19 13.16
C VAL A 181 -18.70 -17.61 12.71
N ALA A 182 -18.78 -16.30 12.54
CA ALA A 182 -20.03 -15.60 12.28
C ALA A 182 -19.89 -14.51 11.20
N PRO A 183 -19.55 -14.86 9.95
CA PRO A 183 -19.24 -13.88 8.89
C PRO A 183 -20.42 -12.97 8.52
N TYR A 184 -21.66 -13.44 8.68
CA TYR A 184 -22.87 -12.70 8.30
C TYR A 184 -23.57 -12.00 9.47
N ALA A 185 -23.13 -12.19 10.71
CA ALA A 185 -23.87 -11.71 11.87
C ALA A 185 -23.95 -10.18 11.96
N PHE A 186 -23.10 -9.46 11.23
CA PHE A 186 -22.88 -8.03 11.43
C PHE A 186 -23.16 -7.14 10.21
N VAL A 187 -23.47 -7.74 9.05
CA VAL A 187 -23.61 -7.00 7.79
C VAL A 187 -25.08 -6.97 7.36
N THR A 188 -25.63 -5.77 7.27
CA THR A 188 -26.99 -5.55 6.75
C THR A 188 -27.02 -5.66 5.22
N LYS A 189 -28.21 -5.88 4.64
CA LYS A 189 -28.39 -5.92 3.17
C LYS A 189 -27.93 -4.64 2.45
N GLY A 190 -28.04 -3.48 3.12
CA GLY A 190 -27.53 -2.21 2.59
C GLY A 190 -26.00 -2.22 2.50
N GLN A 191 -25.35 -2.60 3.60
CA GLN A 191 -23.88 -2.70 3.67
C GLN A 191 -23.31 -3.76 2.73
N GLU A 192 -24.04 -4.85 2.45
CA GLU A 192 -23.62 -5.85 1.46
C GLU A 192 -23.51 -5.24 0.05
N LYS A 193 -24.45 -4.36 -0.34
CA LYS A 193 -24.38 -3.64 -1.61
C LYS A 193 -23.20 -2.67 -1.64
N ASP A 194 -22.96 -1.97 -0.54
CA ASP A 194 -21.82 -1.05 -0.42
C ASP A 194 -20.49 -1.81 -0.50
N LEU A 195 -20.40 -2.95 0.19
CA LEU A 195 -19.25 -3.86 0.14
C LEU A 195 -19.01 -4.33 -1.30
N GLN A 196 -20.06 -4.78 -2.00
CA GLN A 196 -19.95 -5.19 -3.39
C GLN A 196 -19.46 -4.04 -4.29
N SER A 197 -19.93 -2.82 -4.06
CA SER A 197 -19.49 -1.61 -4.79
C SER A 197 -18.00 -1.34 -4.55
N LEU A 198 -17.54 -1.42 -3.31
CA LEU A 198 -16.13 -1.26 -2.95
C LEU A 198 -15.24 -2.37 -3.56
N CYS A 199 -15.68 -3.63 -3.52
CA CYS A 199 -14.97 -4.74 -4.15
C CYS A 199 -14.84 -4.53 -5.67
N LYS A 200 -15.91 -4.09 -6.35
CA LYS A 200 -15.87 -3.72 -7.79
C LYS A 200 -14.90 -2.56 -8.05
N LYS A 201 -14.85 -1.58 -7.15
CA LYS A 201 -13.90 -0.46 -7.26
C LYS A 201 -12.45 -0.93 -7.10
N LEU A 202 -12.18 -1.90 -6.23
CA LEU A 202 -10.85 -2.48 -6.05
C LEU A 202 -10.43 -3.31 -7.28
N LEU A 203 -11.33 -4.10 -7.86
CA LEU A 203 -11.13 -4.80 -9.14
C LEU A 203 -10.88 -3.82 -10.31
N LYS A 204 -11.45 -2.61 -10.25
CA LYS A 204 -11.12 -1.58 -11.24
C LYS A 204 -9.68 -1.09 -11.10
N TYR A 205 -9.15 -0.99 -9.87
CA TYR A 205 -7.76 -0.59 -9.65
C TYR A 205 -6.75 -1.65 -10.10
N SER A 206 -7.08 -2.95 -10.03
CA SER A 206 -6.21 -4.01 -10.58
C SER A 206 -6.03 -3.90 -12.10
N ARG A 207 -6.90 -3.15 -12.79
CA ARG A 207 -6.81 -2.84 -14.23
C ARG A 207 -6.29 -1.43 -14.53
N SER A 208 -5.77 -0.73 -13.53
CA SER A 208 -5.14 0.58 -13.72
C SER A 208 -4.00 0.49 -14.75
N PRO A 209 -3.76 1.50 -15.60
CA PRO A 209 -2.60 1.52 -16.47
C PRO A 209 -1.27 1.67 -15.70
N VAL A 210 -1.32 1.98 -14.40
CA VAL A 210 -0.15 2.17 -13.55
C VAL A 210 0.17 0.88 -12.80
N LEU A 211 1.28 0.21 -13.15
CA LEU A 211 1.70 -1.07 -12.57
C LEU A 211 1.69 -1.09 -11.04
N SER A 212 2.29 -0.09 -10.39
CA SER A 212 2.34 -0.01 -8.92
C SER A 212 0.94 0.01 -8.28
N THR A 213 -0.04 0.65 -8.93
CA THR A 213 -1.44 0.65 -8.48
C THR A 213 -2.08 -0.72 -8.66
N GLN A 214 -1.77 -1.43 -9.75
CA GLN A 214 -2.28 -2.78 -9.99
C GLN A 214 -1.75 -3.75 -8.95
N LEU A 215 -0.44 -3.78 -8.71
CA LEU A 215 0.19 -4.67 -7.72
C LEU A 215 -0.36 -4.43 -6.31
N LYS A 216 -0.53 -3.15 -5.92
CA LYS A 216 -1.14 -2.78 -4.64
C LYS A 216 -2.60 -3.25 -4.53
N ALA A 217 -3.40 -3.05 -5.59
CA ALA A 217 -4.78 -3.52 -5.62
C ALA A 217 -4.89 -5.04 -5.49
N LEU A 218 -4.07 -5.78 -6.24
CA LEU A 218 -4.03 -7.24 -6.21
C LEU A 218 -3.58 -7.77 -4.83
N GLY A 219 -2.57 -7.13 -4.23
CA GLY A 219 -2.13 -7.43 -2.87
C GLY A 219 -3.24 -7.27 -1.84
N GLU A 220 -3.98 -6.16 -1.89
CA GLU A 220 -5.12 -5.89 -1.00
C GLU A 220 -6.29 -6.85 -1.23
N ILE A 221 -6.59 -7.22 -2.49
CA ILE A 221 -7.63 -8.22 -2.80
C ILE A 221 -7.29 -9.57 -2.14
N ALA A 222 -6.06 -10.04 -2.31
CA ALA A 222 -5.59 -11.27 -1.70
C ALA A 222 -5.66 -11.22 -0.17
N ASP A 223 -5.21 -10.11 0.45
CA ASP A 223 -5.27 -9.95 1.91
C ASP A 223 -6.71 -9.93 2.44
N LEU A 224 -7.61 -9.19 1.79
CA LEU A 224 -9.01 -9.11 2.20
C LEU A 224 -9.75 -10.46 2.08
N ALA A 225 -9.47 -11.23 1.02
CA ALA A 225 -10.09 -12.53 0.79
C ALA A 225 -9.64 -13.60 1.81
N ILE A 226 -8.43 -13.46 2.34
CA ILE A 226 -7.91 -14.29 3.44
C ILE A 226 -8.45 -13.83 4.78
N GLU A 227 -8.58 -12.52 4.99
CA GLU A 227 -9.04 -11.93 6.25
C GLU A 227 -10.51 -12.20 6.58
N ASP A 228 -11.36 -12.37 5.56
CA ASP A 228 -12.81 -12.40 5.75
C ASP A 228 -13.51 -13.23 4.66
N SER A 229 -14.25 -14.27 5.08
CA SER A 229 -14.97 -15.15 4.16
C SER A 229 -16.14 -14.46 3.45
N LEU A 230 -16.76 -13.43 4.07
CA LEU A 230 -17.81 -12.64 3.44
C LEU A 230 -17.24 -11.82 2.27
N ILE A 231 -16.07 -11.19 2.48
CA ILE A 231 -15.42 -10.40 1.45
C ILE A 231 -14.99 -11.32 0.30
N ARG A 232 -14.42 -12.48 0.60
CA ARG A 232 -14.09 -13.50 -0.41
C ARG A 232 -15.28 -13.90 -1.26
N THR A 233 -16.40 -14.25 -0.62
CA THR A 233 -17.65 -14.61 -1.32
C THR A 233 -18.15 -13.45 -2.18
N THR A 234 -18.02 -12.22 -1.70
CA THR A 234 -18.39 -11.02 -2.44
C THR A 234 -17.51 -10.83 -3.68
N PHE A 235 -16.19 -11.07 -3.58
CA PHE A 235 -15.29 -11.06 -4.74
C PHE A 235 -15.62 -12.16 -5.74
N HIS A 236 -15.91 -13.38 -5.27
CA HIS A 236 -16.35 -14.49 -6.13
C HIS A 236 -17.62 -14.14 -6.92
N ASN A 237 -18.54 -13.39 -6.30
CA ASN A 237 -19.74 -12.89 -6.97
C ASN A 237 -19.49 -11.68 -7.89
N CYS A 238 -18.28 -11.13 -7.89
CA CYS A 238 -17.85 -10.11 -8.85
C CYS A 238 -17.24 -10.79 -10.09
N ASN A 239 -17.11 -10.02 -11.17
CA ASN A 239 -16.53 -10.54 -12.40
C ASN A 239 -14.99 -10.71 -12.26
N LEU A 240 -14.54 -11.90 -11.85
CA LEU A 240 -13.12 -12.23 -11.65
C LEU A 240 -12.29 -12.20 -12.94
N SER A 241 -12.90 -12.19 -14.13
CA SER A 241 -12.16 -11.99 -15.39
C SER A 241 -11.39 -10.66 -15.43
N GLN A 242 -11.74 -9.71 -14.56
CA GLN A 242 -11.01 -8.45 -14.39
C GLN A 242 -9.62 -8.61 -13.74
N LEU A 243 -9.32 -9.75 -13.13
CA LEU A 243 -8.01 -10.04 -12.55
C LEU A 243 -6.99 -10.51 -13.60
N VAL A 244 -7.44 -10.84 -14.82
CA VAL A 244 -6.53 -11.19 -15.92
C VAL A 244 -5.68 -9.96 -16.27
N PRO A 245 -4.35 -10.04 -16.13
CA PRO A 245 -3.48 -8.90 -16.34
C PRO A 245 -3.47 -8.52 -17.83
N VAL A 246 -3.49 -7.23 -18.10
CA VAL A 246 -3.40 -6.68 -19.47
C VAL A 246 -1.96 -6.72 -19.97
N TYR A 247 -1.00 -6.57 -19.06
CA TYR A 247 0.43 -6.55 -19.34
C TYR A 247 1.08 -7.90 -19.03
N LYS A 248 2.17 -8.21 -19.73
CA LYS A 248 2.90 -9.49 -19.63
C LYS A 248 4.02 -9.48 -18.57
N GLU A 249 3.96 -8.56 -17.62
CA GLU A 249 4.96 -8.44 -16.57
C GLU A 249 4.82 -9.61 -15.59
N GLN A 250 5.92 -10.28 -15.29
CA GLN A 250 5.91 -11.51 -14.49
C GLN A 250 5.35 -11.28 -13.08
N ASP A 251 5.74 -10.18 -12.43
CA ASP A 251 5.25 -9.82 -11.10
C ASP A 251 3.73 -9.59 -11.09
N LEU A 252 3.22 -8.98 -12.15
CA LEU A 252 1.79 -8.72 -12.30
C LEU A 252 1.01 -10.03 -12.53
N ILE A 253 1.53 -10.93 -13.37
CA ILE A 253 0.94 -12.26 -13.58
C ILE A 253 0.89 -13.04 -12.27
N LEU A 254 1.99 -13.04 -11.52
CA LEU A 254 2.09 -13.71 -10.23
C LEU A 254 1.14 -13.11 -9.19
N ALA A 255 1.08 -11.77 -9.08
CA ALA A 255 0.16 -11.08 -8.17
C ALA A 255 -1.31 -11.34 -8.53
N SER A 256 -1.64 -11.37 -9.83
CA SER A 256 -2.97 -11.70 -10.32
C SER A 256 -3.35 -13.15 -10.00
N SER A 257 -2.45 -14.10 -10.26
CA SER A 257 -2.64 -15.52 -9.93
C SER A 257 -2.86 -15.70 -8.43
N ARG A 258 -2.08 -15.01 -7.59
CA ARG A 258 -2.24 -15.05 -6.12
C ARG A 258 -3.57 -14.44 -5.66
N ALA A 259 -3.96 -13.29 -6.18
CA ALA A 259 -5.25 -12.68 -5.86
C ALA A 259 -6.42 -13.59 -6.25
N PHE A 260 -6.33 -14.21 -7.44
CA PHE A 260 -7.32 -15.16 -7.93
C PHE A 260 -7.40 -16.42 -7.06
N GLY A 261 -6.27 -17.07 -6.77
CA GLY A 261 -6.23 -18.25 -5.90
C GLY A 261 -6.67 -17.97 -4.46
N SER A 262 -6.44 -16.75 -3.94
CA SER A 262 -6.98 -16.31 -2.64
C SER A 262 -8.51 -16.15 -2.63
N ILE A 263 -9.14 -16.09 -3.80
CA ILE A 263 -10.61 -16.01 -3.91
C ILE A 263 -11.20 -17.40 -4.17
N GLU A 264 -10.61 -18.15 -5.10
CA GLU A 264 -11.17 -19.41 -5.57
C GLU A 264 -10.87 -20.62 -4.68
N ASN A 265 -9.76 -20.61 -3.94
CA ASN A 265 -9.32 -21.82 -3.24
C ASN A 265 -10.06 -22.07 -1.91
N VAL A 266 -11.36 -22.33 -2.00
CA VAL A 266 -12.28 -22.53 -0.88
C VAL A 266 -11.81 -23.69 0.02
N GLU A 267 -11.18 -24.71 -0.54
CA GLU A 267 -10.68 -25.87 0.20
C GLU A 267 -9.60 -25.50 1.21
N ILE A 268 -8.57 -24.72 0.81
CA ILE A 268 -7.55 -24.22 1.73
C ILE A 268 -8.20 -23.35 2.80
N HIS A 269 -9.09 -22.42 2.40
CA HIS A 269 -9.73 -21.55 3.38
C HIS A 269 -10.51 -22.34 4.43
N ASN A 270 -11.22 -23.39 4.01
CA ASN A 270 -11.93 -24.28 4.91
C ASN A 270 -10.98 -25.09 5.80
N LEU A 271 -9.89 -25.61 5.24
CA LEU A 271 -8.87 -26.33 5.98
C LEU A 271 -8.26 -25.46 7.10
N TRP A 272 -7.81 -24.25 6.75
CA TRP A 272 -7.21 -23.33 7.70
C TRP A 272 -8.23 -22.82 8.72
N THR A 273 -9.43 -22.47 8.28
CA THR A 273 -10.51 -22.02 9.18
C THR A 273 -10.92 -23.12 10.16
N ARG A 274 -11.16 -24.35 9.68
CA ARG A 274 -11.51 -25.48 10.54
C ARG A 274 -10.40 -25.78 11.54
N SER A 275 -9.15 -25.78 11.11
CA SER A 275 -8.01 -26.03 11.99
C SER A 275 -7.87 -24.94 13.07
N LEU A 276 -8.17 -23.69 12.71
CA LEU A 276 -8.23 -22.57 13.65
C LEU A 276 -9.34 -22.76 14.69
N LEU A 277 -10.53 -23.15 14.26
CA LEU A 277 -11.69 -23.37 15.14
C LEU A 277 -11.47 -24.56 16.10
N LEU A 278 -11.02 -25.71 15.58
CA LEU A 278 -10.73 -26.89 16.39
C LEU A 278 -9.72 -26.59 17.50
N ARG A 279 -8.81 -25.66 17.28
CA ARG A 279 -7.80 -25.28 18.26
C ARG A 279 -8.33 -24.34 19.34
N LEU A 280 -9.33 -23.52 19.04
CA LEU A 280 -10.03 -22.76 20.08
C LEU A 280 -10.74 -23.71 21.06
N GLU A 281 -11.18 -24.87 20.58
CA GLU A 281 -11.93 -25.85 21.36
C GLU A 281 -11.03 -26.89 22.05
N SER A 282 -9.90 -27.29 21.44
CA SER A 282 -9.07 -28.41 21.89
C SER A 282 -7.69 -28.01 22.38
N LYS A 283 -7.33 -28.46 23.60
CA LYS A 283 -5.98 -28.35 24.17
C LYS A 283 -5.01 -29.44 23.68
N ASN A 284 -5.49 -30.49 23.00
CA ASN A 284 -4.75 -31.75 22.82
C ASN A 284 -4.50 -32.12 21.34
N LEU A 285 -4.31 -31.15 20.45
CA LEU A 285 -3.84 -31.45 19.09
C LEU A 285 -2.40 -31.97 19.17
N THR A 286 -2.19 -33.24 18.86
CA THR A 286 -0.87 -33.86 18.69
C THR A 286 -0.31 -33.51 17.31
N ASN A 287 1.01 -33.44 17.18
CA ASN A 287 1.69 -33.10 15.91
C ASN A 287 1.34 -34.04 14.74
N GLU A 288 0.79 -35.22 15.05
CA GLU A 288 0.40 -36.25 14.10
C GLU A 288 -1.09 -36.20 13.73
N SER A 289 -1.82 -35.15 14.15
CA SER A 289 -3.21 -35.01 13.74
C SER A 289 -3.29 -34.87 12.21
N PRO A 290 -4.29 -35.50 11.57
CA PRO A 290 -4.45 -35.43 10.12
C PRO A 290 -4.66 -33.99 9.63
N GLU A 291 -5.27 -33.12 10.45
CA GLU A 291 -5.43 -31.70 10.14
C GLU A 291 -4.08 -30.97 10.09
N ILE A 292 -3.17 -31.26 11.02
CA ILE A 292 -1.85 -30.62 11.05
C ILE A 292 -1.00 -31.06 9.86
N LEU A 293 -1.07 -32.35 9.49
CA LEU A 293 -0.43 -32.85 8.27
C LEU A 293 -1.00 -32.17 7.03
N ALA A 294 -2.32 -32.04 6.92
CA ALA A 294 -2.95 -31.34 5.81
C ALA A 294 -2.54 -29.85 5.74
N LEU A 295 -2.38 -29.16 6.87
CA LEU A 295 -1.86 -27.79 6.89
C LEU A 295 -0.42 -27.72 6.38
N LYS A 296 0.45 -28.64 6.81
CA LYS A 296 1.84 -28.72 6.32
C LYS A 296 1.89 -29.00 4.82
N ASP A 297 1.06 -29.91 4.34
CA ASP A 297 0.98 -30.24 2.90
C ASP A 297 0.48 -29.05 2.08
N SER A 298 -0.45 -28.26 2.63
CA SER A 298 -0.90 -27.00 1.99
C SER A 298 0.19 -25.94 1.88
N ILE A 299 1.21 -25.97 2.75
CA ILE A 299 2.37 -25.07 2.66
C ILE A 299 3.38 -25.55 1.63
N LYS A 300 3.54 -26.86 1.48
CA LYS A 300 4.48 -27.47 0.53
C LYS A 300 4.02 -27.37 -0.92
N ASN A 301 2.70 -27.32 -1.14
CA ASN A 301 2.13 -27.24 -2.47
C ASN A 301 2.29 -25.83 -3.08
N SER A 302 2.94 -25.73 -4.24
CA SER A 302 3.26 -24.46 -4.91
C SER A 302 2.04 -23.58 -5.14
N ASP A 303 0.90 -24.17 -5.50
CA ASP A 303 -0.29 -23.45 -5.95
C ASP A 303 -1.08 -22.85 -4.78
N THR A 304 -0.82 -23.34 -3.57
CA THR A 304 -1.61 -23.07 -2.36
C THR A 304 -0.77 -22.48 -1.23
N SER A 305 0.55 -22.65 -1.31
CA SER A 305 1.56 -22.19 -0.36
C SER A 305 1.41 -20.73 0.03
N PHE A 306 1.11 -19.84 -0.93
CA PHE A 306 1.00 -18.41 -0.65
C PHE A 306 -0.25 -18.07 0.19
N VAL A 307 -1.39 -18.76 -0.02
CA VAL A 307 -2.60 -18.58 0.79
C VAL A 307 -2.34 -19.09 2.21
N ALA A 308 -1.74 -20.28 2.30
CA ALA A 308 -1.35 -20.92 3.55
C ALA A 308 -0.36 -20.05 4.36
N ALA A 309 0.67 -19.50 3.71
CA ALA A 309 1.67 -18.62 4.33
C ALA A 309 1.05 -17.32 4.89
N ARG A 310 0.10 -16.74 4.17
CA ARG A 310 -0.61 -15.54 4.63
C ARG A 310 -1.52 -15.84 5.82
N TYR A 311 -2.24 -16.97 5.82
CA TYR A 311 -2.96 -17.42 7.01
C TYR A 311 -2.03 -17.56 8.20
N LEU A 312 -0.93 -18.29 8.04
CA LEU A 312 0.08 -18.50 9.08
C LEU A 312 0.58 -17.16 9.65
N THR A 313 0.88 -16.19 8.77
CA THR A 313 1.29 -14.84 9.19
C THR A 313 0.21 -14.14 10.01
N LYS A 314 -1.05 -14.14 9.55
CA LYS A 314 -2.16 -13.48 10.28
C LYS A 314 -2.39 -14.11 11.65
N ILE A 315 -2.28 -15.42 11.73
CA ILE A 315 -2.42 -16.18 12.97
C ILE A 315 -1.29 -15.80 13.95
N LEU A 316 -0.05 -15.82 13.48
CA LEU A 316 1.12 -15.45 14.28
C LEU A 316 1.02 -14.00 14.79
N CYS A 317 0.48 -13.08 13.99
CA CYS A 317 0.26 -11.68 14.38
C CYS A 317 -0.91 -11.48 15.36
N SER A 318 -1.91 -12.36 15.39
CA SER A 318 -3.15 -12.14 16.16
C SER A 318 -3.02 -12.45 17.67
N SER A 319 -1.89 -13.03 18.10
CA SER A 319 -1.44 -13.22 19.49
C SER A 319 -2.31 -14.06 20.45
N GLY A 320 -1.62 -14.63 21.45
CA GLY A 320 -2.17 -15.32 22.63
C GLY A 320 -2.37 -16.82 22.47
N ILE A 321 -3.16 -17.22 21.48
CA ILE A 321 -3.67 -18.59 21.43
C ILE A 321 -2.80 -19.40 20.49
N ALA A 322 -1.89 -20.14 21.14
CA ALA A 322 -1.37 -21.41 20.64
C ALA A 322 -0.10 -21.32 19.75
N ARG A 323 0.96 -20.74 20.32
CA ARG A 323 2.31 -20.61 19.75
C ARG A 323 2.90 -21.94 19.22
N LYS A 324 2.84 -23.01 20.02
CA LYS A 324 3.57 -24.28 19.77
C LYS A 324 3.28 -24.95 18.42
N LEU A 325 2.02 -25.22 18.06
CA LEU A 325 1.74 -25.84 16.74
C LEU A 325 2.04 -24.88 15.57
N TYR A 326 1.91 -23.56 15.75
CA TYR A 326 2.26 -22.65 14.67
C TYR A 326 3.78 -22.53 14.51
N GLU A 327 4.58 -22.81 15.55
CA GLU A 327 6.03 -22.98 15.42
C GLU A 327 6.36 -24.15 14.49
N GLU A 328 5.71 -25.29 14.64
CA GLU A 328 5.98 -26.46 13.79
C GLU A 328 5.56 -26.25 12.32
N ILE A 329 4.42 -25.60 12.12
CA ILE A 329 3.96 -25.19 10.78
C ILE A 329 4.91 -24.14 10.19
N TRP A 330 5.41 -23.22 11.02
CA TRP A 330 6.41 -22.22 10.63
C TRP A 330 7.75 -22.83 10.26
N ASP A 331 8.22 -23.83 11.02
CA ASP A 331 9.44 -24.57 10.70
C ASP A 331 9.30 -25.28 9.35
N THR A 332 8.13 -25.86 9.08
CA THR A 332 7.82 -26.44 7.75
C THR A 332 7.84 -25.37 6.65
N TYR A 333 7.30 -24.18 6.92
CA TYR A 333 7.35 -23.06 5.96
C TYR A 333 8.78 -22.58 5.69
N LEU A 334 9.65 -22.53 6.71
CA LEU A 334 11.07 -22.21 6.54
C LEU A 334 11.81 -23.29 5.76
N GLU A 335 11.51 -24.58 6.00
CA GLU A 335 12.06 -25.69 5.22
C GLU A 335 11.68 -25.58 3.73
N VAL A 336 10.41 -25.23 3.45
CA VAL A 336 9.94 -24.94 2.09
C VAL A 336 10.65 -23.72 1.50
N ALA A 337 10.90 -22.66 2.28
CA ALA A 337 11.64 -21.48 1.81
C ALA A 337 13.07 -21.81 1.40
N VAL A 338 13.73 -22.72 2.11
CA VAL A 338 15.08 -23.18 1.78
C VAL A 338 15.07 -24.11 0.57
N SER A 339 14.07 -25.00 0.48
CA SER A 339 14.01 -26.02 -0.58
C SER A 339 13.44 -25.50 -1.90
N PHE A 340 12.49 -24.57 -1.84
CA PHE A 340 11.69 -24.05 -2.96
C PHE A 340 11.44 -22.54 -2.79
N PRO A 341 12.49 -21.69 -2.92
CA PRO A 341 12.40 -20.26 -2.65
C PRO A 341 11.36 -19.53 -3.52
N ASP A 342 11.08 -20.02 -4.73
CA ASP A 342 10.10 -19.43 -5.66
C ASP A 342 8.64 -19.58 -5.17
N ASN A 343 8.37 -20.59 -4.33
CA ASN A 343 7.04 -20.84 -3.77
C ASN A 343 6.76 -19.93 -2.56
N VAL A 344 7.77 -19.21 -2.06
CA VAL A 344 7.67 -18.47 -0.81
C VAL A 344 7.45 -16.99 -1.05
N GLU A 345 6.46 -16.45 -0.33
CA GLU A 345 6.24 -15.03 -0.28
C GLU A 345 7.13 -14.42 0.81
N TRP A 346 8.32 -13.96 0.41
CA TRP A 346 9.34 -13.40 1.30
C TRP A 346 8.84 -12.23 2.17
N SER A 347 7.84 -11.48 1.69
CA SER A 347 7.22 -10.40 2.48
C SER A 347 6.58 -10.92 3.78
N ASN A 348 6.10 -12.16 3.80
CA ASN A 348 5.55 -12.80 5.01
C ASN A 348 6.66 -13.14 6.02
N ILE A 349 7.81 -13.61 5.54
CA ILE A 349 8.98 -13.88 6.38
C ILE A 349 9.54 -12.59 6.97
N ASN A 350 9.66 -11.54 6.15
CA ASN A 350 10.17 -10.24 6.59
C ASN A 350 9.27 -9.62 7.65
N LYS A 351 7.95 -9.63 7.45
CA LYS A 351 6.96 -9.18 8.45
C LYS A 351 7.12 -9.93 9.78
N TYR A 352 7.39 -11.24 9.74
CA TYR A 352 7.60 -12.01 10.96
C TYR A 352 8.93 -11.65 11.66
N GLY A 353 9.99 -11.38 10.89
CA GLY A 353 11.30 -10.98 11.40
C GLY A 353 11.31 -9.64 12.15
N GLU A 354 10.35 -8.76 11.84
CA GLU A 354 10.19 -7.46 12.52
C GLU A 354 9.57 -7.56 13.92
N PHE A 355 8.94 -8.70 14.25
CA PHE A 355 8.37 -8.85 15.60
C PHE A 355 9.50 -8.96 16.63
N PRO A 356 9.46 -8.16 17.71
CA PRO A 356 10.46 -8.21 18.76
C PRO A 356 10.51 -9.65 19.27
N ILE A 357 11.65 -10.28 19.04
CA ILE A 357 11.91 -11.65 19.42
C ILE A 357 11.85 -11.67 20.94
N VAL A 358 10.69 -11.97 21.52
CA VAL A 358 10.60 -12.38 22.91
C VAL A 358 11.58 -13.56 23.01
N PRO A 359 12.63 -13.49 23.84
CA PRO A 359 13.73 -14.45 23.78
C PRO A 359 13.15 -15.86 23.89
N TRP A 360 13.26 -16.60 22.80
CA TRP A 360 12.79 -17.97 22.71
C TRP A 360 13.82 -18.82 23.43
N TYR A 361 13.72 -18.90 24.75
CA TYR A 361 14.56 -19.73 25.59
C TYR A 361 14.31 -21.21 25.24
N GLY A 362 15.01 -21.73 24.22
CA GLY A 362 14.97 -23.16 23.89
C GLY A 362 15.31 -23.57 22.46
N PHE A 363 15.43 -22.64 21.50
CA PHE A 363 15.67 -23.00 20.10
C PHE A 363 17.16 -22.93 19.72
N THR A 364 17.84 -24.08 19.65
CA THR A 364 19.21 -24.17 19.11
C THR A 364 19.27 -24.47 17.61
N ASN A 365 18.20 -25.00 16.99
CA ASN A 365 18.22 -25.43 15.58
C ASN A 365 17.67 -24.40 14.56
N THR A 366 16.83 -23.43 14.96
CA THR A 366 16.35 -22.37 14.03
C THR A 366 17.39 -21.29 13.75
N GLY A 367 18.53 -21.29 14.46
CA GLY A 367 19.66 -20.42 14.17
C GLY A 367 20.22 -20.64 12.76
N LEU A 368 20.31 -21.89 12.29
CA LEU A 368 20.83 -22.22 10.97
C LEU A 368 19.88 -21.78 9.85
N ALA A 369 18.58 -22.08 9.96
CA ALA A 369 17.59 -21.64 8.98
C ALA A 369 17.51 -20.12 8.88
N ARG A 370 17.62 -19.39 10.00
CA ARG A 370 17.66 -17.92 10.01
C ARG A 370 18.94 -17.36 9.40
N THR A 371 20.09 -17.97 9.66
CA THR A 371 21.36 -17.58 9.02
C THR A 371 21.31 -17.85 7.51
N LEU A 372 20.73 -18.98 7.09
CA LEU A 372 20.55 -19.30 5.67
C LEU A 372 19.58 -18.35 4.97
N VAL A 373 18.45 -18.00 5.61
CA VAL A 373 17.53 -16.97 5.09
C VAL A 373 18.20 -15.60 4.99
N ARG A 374 19.03 -15.23 5.97
CA ARG A 374 19.84 -13.99 5.91
C ARG A 374 20.97 -14.02 4.87
N LEU A 375 21.38 -15.20 4.42
CA LEU A 375 22.38 -15.35 3.36
C LEU A 375 21.75 -15.47 1.97
N ALA A 376 20.48 -15.85 1.90
CA ALA A 376 19.70 -15.95 0.67
C ALA A 376 19.03 -14.61 0.27
N LEU A 377 18.80 -13.71 1.24
CA LEU A 377 18.45 -12.29 1.05
C LEU A 377 19.72 -11.45 0.91
#